data_AF-A0A535FJK6-F1
#
_entry.id   AF-A0A535FJK6-F1
#
_cell.length_a   1.000
_cell.length_b   1.000
_cell.length_c   1.000
_cell.angle_alpha   90.00
_cell.angle_beta   90.00
_cell.angle_gamma   90.00
#
_symmetry.space_group_name_H-M   'P 1'
#
loop_
_entity.id
_entity.type
_entity.pdbx_description
1 polymer ?
#
loop_
_entity_poly.entity_id
_entity_poly.type
_entity_poly.pdbx_seq_one_letter_code
_entity_poly.pdbx_strand_id
1 'polypeptide(L)'
;MQRRPGRDRGSDSIRARRTQPALPGATMPTVSMVAPLQQYPARLYEPQSPAKKRPDYGRRALLQLLSLGALLEVLFLALYPLFAGVTSGNDAAKQALPGLFPWISRLYWTRAVPVLVQLLAQVPGFNLATASGTINFLVLLLALSFILVFIAGRIGSRVGQERLLRPQIRALFCTIMIFTLVFSVTYLFAPAILTLSQDVFLYGLYGRLVTVYHVNPYSMSLGAFPHDLLQQGILQGTQATQATQAVKGTRPPGPVWIDLSIPVVLLARESIANVILGFRLIGLAAHLVNAVLIWVIVGKLKPEARIFATVLYAWNPLVLLLSINEMHLDVVVALFILLAILFFQRNSPILGWVLILLAVLMNIFCLLLLPLFFRLLTKEARILRAGRRVLLWLAVVVVSGAVVVLSYAPYWQGWGITGLLTSVRQAFLQDTAINSLDAALVNLPVKLPAALTWLIAPYHWTIFAMVIVGCLLLLGLWLADDVEFVVLFSSWVLLALLVLLPAYWPWSVIVPLALVLCSASRRTI
;
A
#
# COMPACT_ATOMS: atom_id res chain seq x y z
N MET A 1 -22.22 -65.80 -1.18
CA MET A 1 -23.53 -66.15 -0.61
C MET A 1 -24.53 -65.04 -0.93
N GLN A 2 -25.61 -65.43 -1.61
CA GLN A 2 -26.95 -64.83 -1.73
C GLN A 2 -27.12 -63.38 -2.24
N ARG A 3 -27.45 -63.33 -3.55
CA ARG A 3 -28.33 -62.37 -4.22
C ARG A 3 -29.79 -62.53 -3.73
N ARG A 4 -30.59 -61.45 -3.78
CA ARG A 4 -31.94 -61.49 -4.42
C ARG A 4 -32.44 -60.08 -4.82
N PRO A 5 -33.15 -59.94 -5.97
CA PRO A 5 -33.65 -58.68 -6.55
C PRO A 5 -35.20 -58.60 -6.54
N GLY A 6 -35.78 -57.52 -7.09
CA GLY A 6 -37.16 -57.57 -7.62
C GLY A 6 -37.94 -56.25 -7.59
N ARG A 7 -38.07 -55.63 -8.78
CA ARG A 7 -39.04 -54.60 -9.16
C ARG A 7 -40.39 -55.29 -9.45
N ASP A 8 -41.53 -54.65 -9.17
CA ASP A 8 -42.62 -54.53 -10.17
C ASP A 8 -43.75 -53.55 -9.80
N ARG A 9 -44.48 -53.18 -10.85
CA ARG A 9 -45.38 -52.03 -11.05
C ARG A 9 -46.84 -52.28 -10.62
N GLY A 10 -47.54 -51.16 -10.36
CA GLY A 10 -48.84 -50.85 -10.97
C GLY A 10 -50.09 -50.97 -10.09
N SER A 11 -50.84 -49.88 -9.91
CA SER A 11 -52.26 -49.74 -10.33
C SER A 11 -52.94 -48.46 -9.78
N ASP A 12 -53.68 -47.82 -10.69
CA ASP A 12 -54.98 -47.15 -10.55
C ASP A 12 -55.17 -45.83 -9.79
N SER A 13 -55.57 -44.79 -10.54
CA SER A 13 -56.92 -44.22 -10.38
C SER A 13 -57.36 -43.40 -11.61
N ILE A 14 -58.52 -43.75 -12.15
CA ILE A 14 -59.29 -43.10 -13.22
C ILE A 14 -60.25 -42.07 -12.60
N ARG A 15 -60.37 -40.85 -13.14
CA ARG A 15 -61.65 -40.09 -13.03
C ARG A 15 -61.86 -39.00 -14.10
N ALA A 16 -62.87 -39.28 -14.93
CA ALA A 16 -63.95 -38.44 -15.48
C ALA A 16 -63.75 -37.41 -16.64
N ARG A 17 -64.53 -37.70 -17.69
CA ARG A 17 -64.97 -36.95 -18.89
C ARG A 17 -66.06 -35.89 -18.57
N ARG A 18 -66.13 -34.83 -19.40
CA ARG A 18 -67.33 -34.07 -19.85
C ARG A 18 -67.00 -33.46 -21.24
N THR A 19 -67.47 -33.98 -22.39
CA THR A 19 -68.74 -33.76 -23.16
C THR A 19 -68.97 -32.35 -23.78
N GLN A 20 -68.55 -32.20 -25.07
CA GLN A 20 -69.24 -31.67 -26.29
C GLN A 20 -69.95 -30.27 -26.31
N PRO A 21 -70.20 -29.59 -27.48
CA PRO A 21 -70.42 -30.13 -28.85
C PRO A 21 -69.76 -29.38 -30.05
N ALA A 22 -69.99 -29.92 -31.26
CA ALA A 22 -69.47 -29.50 -32.56
C ALA A 22 -70.52 -28.77 -33.44
N LEU A 23 -70.06 -27.90 -34.36
CA LEU A 23 -70.76 -27.40 -35.56
C LEU A 23 -69.72 -27.13 -36.69
N PRO A 24 -70.12 -27.06 -37.98
CA PRO A 24 -69.40 -27.69 -39.09
C PRO A 24 -68.88 -26.73 -40.18
N GLY A 25 -67.93 -27.22 -40.98
CA GLY A 25 -67.72 -26.79 -42.37
C GLY A 25 -66.62 -25.76 -42.63
N ALA A 26 -65.49 -26.22 -43.17
CA ALA A 26 -64.79 -25.64 -44.34
C ALA A 26 -63.42 -26.33 -44.53
N THR A 27 -63.33 -27.07 -45.62
CA THR A 27 -62.17 -27.47 -46.45
C THR A 27 -60.75 -26.99 -46.07
N MET A 28 -59.88 -27.99 -45.82
CA MET A 28 -58.40 -28.17 -45.98
C MET A 28 -57.57 -27.09 -46.74
N PRO A 29 -56.23 -26.93 -46.51
CA PRO A 29 -55.27 -28.05 -46.42
C PRO A 29 -54.13 -28.00 -45.39
N THR A 30 -53.75 -29.22 -45.02
CA THR A 30 -52.46 -29.74 -44.52
C THR A 30 -51.27 -28.79 -44.45
N VAL A 31 -50.87 -28.45 -43.23
CA VAL A 31 -49.46 -28.31 -42.84
C VAL A 31 -49.27 -28.98 -41.48
N SER A 32 -48.44 -30.02 -41.43
CA SER A 32 -48.03 -30.72 -40.22
C SER A 32 -47.13 -29.82 -39.38
N MET A 33 -47.70 -29.19 -38.34
CA MET A 33 -46.90 -28.61 -37.25
C MET A 33 -46.37 -29.75 -36.37
N VAL A 34 -45.13 -30.17 -36.65
CA VAL A 34 -44.33 -30.96 -35.71
C VAL A 34 -43.98 -30.03 -34.55
N ALA A 35 -44.60 -30.27 -33.39
CA ALA A 35 -44.16 -29.71 -32.12
C ALA A 35 -42.71 -30.17 -31.85
N PRO A 36 -41.78 -29.28 -31.48
CA PRO A 36 -40.46 -29.72 -31.08
C PRO A 36 -40.59 -30.47 -29.75
N LEU A 37 -40.38 -31.79 -29.82
CA LEU A 37 -40.07 -32.63 -28.67
C LEU A 37 -38.96 -31.95 -27.84
N GLN A 38 -39.26 -31.68 -26.57
CA GLN A 38 -38.26 -31.40 -25.55
C GLN A 38 -37.30 -32.59 -25.46
N GLN A 39 -36.22 -32.53 -26.24
CA GLN A 39 -35.05 -33.38 -26.04
C GLN A 39 -34.31 -32.84 -24.82
N TYR A 40 -34.43 -33.57 -23.71
CA TYR A 40 -33.40 -33.57 -22.68
C TYR A 40 -32.03 -33.78 -23.36
N PRO A 41 -31.05 -32.88 -23.22
CA PRO A 41 -29.69 -33.25 -23.55
C PRO A 41 -29.24 -34.21 -22.45
N ALA A 42 -29.20 -35.50 -22.81
CA ALA A 42 -28.35 -36.45 -22.13
C ALA A 42 -26.99 -35.80 -21.93
N ARG A 43 -26.51 -35.76 -20.68
CA ARG A 43 -25.12 -35.41 -20.38
C ARG A 43 -24.24 -36.36 -21.17
N LEU A 44 -23.78 -35.89 -22.33
CA LEU A 44 -22.64 -36.44 -23.02
C LEU A 44 -21.51 -36.38 -22.00
N TYR A 45 -21.16 -37.57 -21.53
CA TYR A 45 -19.91 -37.84 -20.85
C TYR A 45 -18.83 -37.44 -21.87
N GLU A 46 -18.39 -36.19 -21.84
CA GLU A 46 -17.17 -35.81 -22.53
C GLU A 46 -16.08 -36.74 -22.00
N PRO A 47 -15.41 -37.52 -22.86
CA PRO A 47 -14.26 -38.26 -22.41
C PRO A 47 -13.27 -37.22 -21.92
N GLN A 48 -12.88 -37.35 -20.64
CA GLN A 48 -11.74 -36.62 -20.09
C GLN A 48 -10.62 -36.71 -21.12
N SER A 49 -10.34 -35.60 -21.79
CA SER A 49 -9.21 -35.53 -22.70
C SER A 49 -8.00 -36.06 -21.94
N PRO A 50 -7.26 -37.04 -22.49
CA PRO A 50 -6.15 -37.64 -21.79
C PRO A 50 -5.22 -36.52 -21.34
N ALA A 51 -4.74 -36.61 -20.10
CA ALA A 51 -3.81 -35.67 -19.49
C ALA A 51 -2.62 -35.43 -20.43
N LYS A 52 -2.76 -34.48 -21.37
CA LYS A 52 -1.65 -33.87 -22.08
C LYS A 52 -0.76 -33.39 -20.97
N LYS A 53 0.43 -34.02 -20.83
CA LYS A 53 1.50 -33.66 -19.88
C LYS A 53 1.52 -32.13 -19.78
N ARG A 54 0.84 -31.58 -18.77
CA ARG A 54 0.76 -30.13 -18.59
C ARG A 54 2.21 -29.74 -18.34
N PRO A 55 2.80 -28.84 -19.15
CA PRO A 55 4.15 -28.37 -18.90
C PRO A 55 4.27 -28.00 -17.43
N ASP A 56 5.43 -28.27 -16.82
CA ASP A 56 5.71 -28.01 -15.41
C ASP A 56 5.81 -26.49 -15.15
N TYR A 57 4.71 -25.77 -15.40
CA TYR A 57 4.59 -24.31 -15.47
C TYR A 57 4.99 -23.68 -14.14
N GLY A 58 4.57 -24.29 -13.01
CA GLY A 58 4.96 -23.86 -11.67
C GLY A 58 6.48 -23.93 -11.46
N ARG A 59 7.14 -25.00 -11.92
CA ARG A 59 8.60 -25.15 -11.80
C ARG A 59 9.36 -24.18 -12.70
N ARG A 60 8.91 -23.97 -13.93
CA ARG A 60 9.51 -22.97 -14.84
C ARG A 60 9.39 -21.55 -14.28
N ALA A 61 8.21 -21.20 -13.78
CA ALA A 61 7.99 -19.91 -13.15
C ALA A 61 8.85 -19.71 -11.89
N LEU A 62 8.99 -20.75 -11.08
CA LEU A 62 9.88 -20.73 -9.91
C LEU A 62 11.33 -20.42 -10.31
N LEU A 63 11.86 -21.10 -11.34
CA LEU A 63 13.21 -20.85 -11.86
C LEU A 63 13.36 -19.42 -12.41
N GLN A 64 12.36 -18.92 -13.14
CA GLN A 64 12.35 -17.55 -13.65
C GLN A 64 12.31 -16.51 -12.52
N LEU A 65 11.52 -16.74 -11.48
CA LEU A 65 11.50 -15.87 -10.30
C LEU A 65 12.83 -15.93 -9.55
N LEU A 66 13.48 -17.10 -9.44
CA LEU A 66 14.82 -17.22 -8.86
C LEU A 66 15.85 -16.41 -9.65
N SER A 67 15.84 -16.51 -10.98
CA SER A 67 16.78 -15.76 -11.82
C SER A 67 16.52 -14.25 -11.78
N LEU A 68 15.25 -13.83 -11.84
CA LEU A 68 14.88 -12.42 -11.75
C LEU A 68 15.18 -11.83 -10.37
N GLY A 69 14.94 -12.60 -9.31
CA GLY A 69 15.26 -12.21 -7.94
C GLY A 69 16.76 -12.01 -7.74
N ALA A 70 17.58 -12.91 -8.25
CA ALA A 70 19.04 -12.77 -8.20
C ALA A 70 19.54 -11.56 -9.01
N LEU A 71 18.97 -11.33 -10.20
CA LEU A 71 19.31 -10.17 -11.03
C LEU A 71 18.92 -8.84 -10.34
N LEU A 72 17.76 -8.80 -9.70
CA LEU A 72 17.32 -7.64 -8.92
C LEU A 72 18.25 -7.36 -7.74
N GLU A 73 18.71 -8.40 -7.03
CA GLU A 73 19.68 -8.22 -5.93
C GLU A 73 20.97 -7.57 -6.42
N VAL A 74 21.50 -8.02 -7.57
CA VAL A 74 22.69 -7.41 -8.18
C VAL A 74 22.44 -5.94 -8.52
N LEU A 75 21.27 -5.60 -9.06
CA LEU A 75 20.91 -4.21 -9.33
C LEU A 75 20.77 -3.38 -8.05
N PHE A 76 20.19 -3.92 -6.98
CA PHE A 76 20.03 -3.21 -5.72
C PHE A 76 21.38 -2.93 -5.05
N LEU A 77 22.30 -3.89 -5.07
CA LEU A 77 23.69 -3.66 -4.64
C LEU A 77 24.39 -2.63 -5.53
N ALA A 78 24.07 -2.58 -6.83
CA ALA A 78 24.62 -1.57 -7.74
C ALA A 78 24.14 -0.14 -7.41
N LEU A 79 23.04 0.04 -6.67
CA LEU A 79 22.57 1.36 -6.24
C LEU A 79 23.38 1.94 -5.06
N TYR A 80 24.08 1.12 -4.27
CA TYR A 80 24.80 1.55 -3.06
C TYR A 80 25.72 2.77 -3.24
N PRO A 81 26.69 2.75 -4.17
CA PRO A 81 27.58 3.90 -4.34
C PRO A 81 26.86 5.12 -4.91
N LEU A 82 25.73 4.94 -5.61
CA LEU A 82 24.93 6.03 -6.12
C LEU A 82 24.17 6.73 -5.00
N PHE A 83 23.57 5.98 -4.07
CA PHE A 83 22.97 6.55 -2.87
C PHE A 83 23.98 7.34 -2.04
N ALA A 84 25.21 6.84 -1.91
CA ALA A 84 26.29 7.57 -1.23
C ALA A 84 26.75 8.83 -1.99
N GLY A 85 26.74 8.80 -3.32
CA GLY A 85 27.27 9.87 -4.19
C GLY A 85 26.31 11.04 -4.46
N VAL A 86 25.01 10.90 -4.21
CA VAL A 86 23.99 11.93 -4.50
C VAL A 86 24.15 13.20 -3.64
N THR A 87 25.00 13.19 -2.60
CA THR A 87 25.10 14.30 -1.64
C THR A 87 26.56 14.69 -1.36
N SER A 88 26.86 15.98 -1.35
CA SER A 88 28.23 16.54 -1.29
C SER A 88 28.73 16.95 0.11
N GLY A 89 27.97 16.73 1.20
CA GLY A 89 28.35 17.10 2.58
C GLY A 89 29.05 15.99 3.40
N ASN A 90 29.94 16.38 4.33
CA ASN A 90 30.48 15.52 5.38
C ASN A 90 29.50 15.48 6.56
N ASP A 91 28.46 14.64 6.46
CA ASP A 91 27.35 14.66 7.42
C ASP A 91 27.46 13.51 8.43
N ALA A 92 27.17 13.78 9.71
CA ALA A 92 27.16 12.77 10.78
C ALA A 92 26.24 11.56 10.43
N ALA A 93 25.15 11.82 9.70
CA ALA A 93 24.24 10.82 9.17
C ALA A 93 24.90 9.86 8.17
N LYS A 94 25.78 10.35 7.28
CA LYS A 94 26.50 9.51 6.31
C LYS A 94 27.55 8.64 6.95
N GLN A 95 28.15 9.11 8.04
CA GLN A 95 29.20 8.38 8.75
C GLN A 95 28.63 7.42 9.79
N ALA A 96 27.38 7.61 10.23
CA ALA A 96 26.75 6.78 11.26
C ALA A 96 26.74 5.28 10.90
N LEU A 97 26.20 4.94 9.73
CA LEU A 97 26.12 3.54 9.26
C LEU A 97 27.47 2.94 8.87
N PRO A 98 28.32 3.58 8.04
CA PRO A 98 29.66 3.08 7.72
C PRO A 98 30.59 3.02 8.93
N GLY A 99 30.43 3.90 9.91
CA GLY A 99 31.19 3.88 11.17
C GLY A 99 30.87 2.64 11.99
N LEU A 100 29.60 2.24 12.04
CA LEU A 100 29.17 1.03 12.74
C LEU A 100 29.42 -0.25 11.91
N PHE A 101 29.37 -0.14 10.58
CA PHE A 101 29.57 -1.24 9.63
C PHE A 101 30.56 -0.88 8.50
N PRO A 102 31.89 -0.96 8.76
CA PRO A 102 32.90 -0.57 7.78
C PRO A 102 32.87 -1.38 6.47
N TRP A 103 32.31 -2.60 6.52
CA TRP A 103 32.20 -3.50 5.38
C TRP A 103 31.23 -3.00 4.30
N ILE A 104 30.29 -2.08 4.61
CA ILE A 104 29.34 -1.52 3.62
C ILE A 104 30.11 -0.90 2.44
N SER A 105 31.20 -0.18 2.74
CA SER A 105 32.01 0.49 1.72
C SER A 105 32.78 -0.47 0.80
N ARG A 106 32.91 -1.76 1.17
CA ARG A 106 33.52 -2.81 0.35
C ARG A 106 32.54 -3.35 -0.70
N LEU A 107 31.23 -3.16 -0.52
CA LEU A 107 30.20 -3.54 -1.48
C LEU A 107 30.07 -2.54 -2.65
N TYR A 108 30.83 -1.44 -2.62
CA TYR A 108 30.78 -0.44 -3.68
C TYR A 108 31.53 -0.93 -4.92
N TRP A 109 30.77 -1.25 -5.97
CA TRP A 109 31.34 -1.65 -7.25
C TRP A 109 32.23 -0.59 -7.89
N THR A 110 32.05 0.70 -7.53
CA THR A 110 32.91 1.81 -7.98
C THR A 110 34.36 1.65 -7.52
N ARG A 111 34.59 0.96 -6.40
CA ARG A 111 35.93 0.59 -5.92
C ARG A 111 36.41 -0.73 -6.49
N ALA A 112 35.51 -1.70 -6.65
CA ALA A 112 35.87 -3.04 -7.13
C ALA A 112 36.19 -3.06 -8.64
N VAL A 113 35.52 -2.22 -9.44
CA VAL A 113 35.63 -2.19 -10.91
C VAL A 113 35.88 -0.75 -11.39
N PRO A 114 37.09 -0.19 -11.17
CA PRO A 114 37.39 1.20 -11.53
C PRO A 114 37.31 1.47 -13.04
N VAL A 115 37.53 0.43 -13.87
CA VAL A 115 37.38 0.51 -15.33
C VAL A 115 35.96 0.91 -15.73
N LEU A 116 34.94 0.38 -15.04
CA LEU A 116 33.54 0.73 -15.33
C LEU A 116 33.25 2.20 -15.02
N VAL A 117 33.84 2.74 -13.94
CA VAL A 117 33.71 4.16 -13.59
C VAL A 117 34.34 5.05 -14.65
N GLN A 118 35.52 4.65 -15.17
CA GLN A 118 36.19 5.39 -16.25
C GLN A 118 35.38 5.39 -17.54
N LEU A 119 34.77 4.25 -17.91
CA LEU A 119 33.89 4.16 -19.08
C LEU A 119 32.63 5.02 -18.91
N LEU A 120 32.01 5.01 -17.74
CA LEU A 120 30.85 5.86 -17.45
C LEU A 120 31.19 7.35 -17.50
N ALA A 121 32.40 7.74 -17.07
CA ALA A 121 32.87 9.11 -17.15
C ALA A 121 33.02 9.63 -18.60
N GLN A 122 33.20 8.74 -19.58
CA GLN A 122 33.23 9.12 -21.00
C GLN A 122 31.83 9.43 -21.56
N VAL A 123 30.77 9.01 -20.90
CA VAL A 123 29.39 9.33 -21.28
C VAL A 123 28.95 10.60 -20.54
N PRO A 124 28.72 11.74 -21.23
CA PRO A 124 28.44 13.02 -20.58
C PRO A 124 27.26 12.96 -19.59
N GLY A 125 26.27 12.11 -19.86
CA GLY A 125 25.08 11.94 -19.03
C GLY A 125 25.24 11.01 -17.81
N PHE A 126 26.32 10.23 -17.71
CA PHE A 126 26.54 9.24 -16.63
C PHE A 126 27.84 9.43 -15.87
N ASN A 127 28.45 10.61 -15.97
CA ASN A 127 29.65 10.92 -15.21
C ASN A 127 29.34 10.99 -13.70
N LEU A 128 29.81 9.98 -12.94
CA LEU A 128 29.58 9.87 -11.50
C LEU A 128 30.30 10.95 -10.67
N ALA A 129 31.23 11.69 -11.26
CA ALA A 129 31.84 12.85 -10.59
C ALA A 129 30.87 14.03 -10.50
N THR A 130 29.79 14.06 -11.31
CA THR A 130 28.76 15.09 -11.25
C THR A 130 27.51 14.55 -10.56
N ALA A 131 26.82 15.41 -9.80
CA ALA A 131 25.56 15.05 -9.16
C ALA A 131 24.50 14.64 -10.19
N SER A 132 24.41 15.34 -11.32
CA SER A 132 23.49 15.04 -12.41
C SER A 132 23.76 13.68 -13.06
N GLY A 133 25.04 13.33 -13.31
CA GLY A 133 25.40 12.03 -13.87
C GLY A 133 25.08 10.87 -12.93
N THR A 134 25.32 11.05 -11.63
CA THR A 134 24.94 10.09 -10.58
C THR A 134 23.43 9.87 -10.53
N ILE A 135 22.63 10.95 -10.55
CA ILE A 135 21.17 10.89 -10.54
C ILE A 135 20.64 10.19 -11.81
N ASN A 136 21.15 10.53 -12.99
CA ASN A 136 20.73 9.91 -14.25
C ASN A 136 20.96 8.40 -14.24
N PHE A 137 22.14 7.96 -13.77
CA PHE A 137 22.46 6.55 -13.69
C PHE A 137 21.64 5.83 -12.60
N LEU A 138 21.37 6.50 -11.47
CA LEU A 138 20.47 6.00 -10.43
C LEU A 138 19.06 5.75 -10.99
N VAL A 139 18.49 6.72 -11.70
CA VAL A 139 17.17 6.61 -12.33
C VAL A 139 17.15 5.47 -13.35
N LEU A 140 18.21 5.31 -14.15
CA LEU A 140 18.33 4.20 -15.11
C LEU A 140 18.27 2.84 -14.41
N LEU A 141 19.04 2.63 -13.33
CA LEU A 141 19.05 1.36 -12.59
C LEU A 141 17.72 1.10 -11.88
N LEU A 142 17.07 2.14 -11.33
CA LEU A 142 15.73 2.02 -10.76
C LEU A 142 14.70 1.66 -11.84
N ALA A 143 14.75 2.29 -13.02
CA ALA A 143 13.86 1.99 -14.14
C ALA A 143 14.04 0.54 -14.63
N LEU A 144 15.28 0.06 -14.75
CA LEU A 144 15.56 -1.33 -15.09
C LEU A 144 15.00 -2.29 -14.04
N SER A 145 15.17 -1.97 -12.76
CA SER A 145 14.62 -2.75 -11.65
C SER A 145 13.09 -2.83 -11.73
N PHE A 146 12.42 -1.71 -12.05
CA PHE A 146 10.97 -1.71 -12.28
C PHE A 146 10.53 -2.62 -13.42
N ILE A 147 11.25 -2.59 -14.54
CA ILE A 147 10.96 -3.46 -15.69
C ILE A 147 11.05 -4.93 -15.27
N LEU A 148 12.10 -5.31 -14.54
CA LEU A 148 12.28 -6.68 -14.06
C LEU A 148 11.19 -7.11 -13.06
N VAL A 149 10.81 -6.24 -12.13
CA VAL A 149 9.70 -6.49 -11.19
C VAL A 149 8.38 -6.65 -11.95
N PHE A 150 8.14 -5.84 -12.97
CA PHE A 150 6.95 -5.95 -13.81
C PHE A 150 6.94 -7.26 -14.60
N ILE A 151 8.08 -7.68 -15.17
CA ILE A 151 8.23 -8.99 -15.82
C ILE A 151 7.95 -10.12 -14.83
N ALA A 152 8.53 -10.07 -13.62
CA ALA A 152 8.29 -11.04 -12.56
C ALA A 152 6.80 -11.10 -12.17
N GLY A 153 6.16 -9.94 -12.02
CA GLY A 153 4.72 -9.83 -11.80
C GLY A 153 3.93 -10.47 -12.93
N ARG A 154 4.22 -10.15 -14.19
CA ARG A 154 3.53 -10.71 -15.38
C ARG A 154 3.66 -12.23 -15.45
N ILE A 155 4.82 -12.79 -15.12
CA ILE A 155 5.00 -14.24 -14.98
C ILE A 155 4.09 -14.78 -13.87
N GLY A 156 4.06 -14.12 -12.72
CA GLY A 156 3.17 -14.44 -11.61
C GLY A 156 1.69 -14.41 -11.99
N SER A 157 1.25 -13.45 -12.79
CA SER A 157 -0.14 -13.35 -13.29
C SER A 157 -0.49 -14.51 -14.21
N ARG A 158 0.40 -14.90 -15.13
CA ARG A 158 0.18 -16.05 -16.02
C ARG A 158 0.04 -17.35 -15.21
N VAL A 159 0.86 -17.50 -14.18
CA VAL A 159 0.90 -18.69 -13.32
C VAL A 159 -0.29 -18.72 -12.36
N GLY A 160 -0.76 -17.56 -11.90
CA GLY A 160 -1.95 -17.44 -11.04
C GLY A 160 -3.26 -17.79 -11.74
N GLN A 161 -3.33 -17.67 -13.07
CA GLN A 161 -4.49 -18.12 -13.86
C GLN A 161 -4.57 -19.65 -13.96
N GLU A 162 -3.46 -20.36 -13.74
CA GLU A 162 -3.41 -21.81 -13.78
C GLU A 162 -3.81 -22.41 -12.42
N ARG A 163 -4.45 -23.60 -12.45
CA ARG A 163 -4.76 -24.35 -11.22
C ARG A 163 -3.51 -25.01 -10.67
N LEU A 164 -2.76 -24.28 -9.84
CA LEU A 164 -1.57 -24.77 -9.16
C LEU A 164 -1.90 -25.69 -7.99
N LEU A 165 -0.99 -26.64 -7.74
CA LEU A 165 -1.03 -27.49 -6.55
C LEU A 165 -0.59 -26.68 -5.31
N ARG A 166 -1.16 -26.98 -4.14
CA ARG A 166 -0.78 -26.37 -2.85
C ARG A 166 0.75 -26.31 -2.59
N PRO A 167 1.55 -27.37 -2.82
CA PRO A 167 3.00 -27.30 -2.63
C PRO A 167 3.69 -26.28 -3.56
N GLN A 168 3.22 -26.13 -4.81
CA GLN A 168 3.79 -25.17 -5.76
C GLN A 168 3.48 -23.73 -5.33
N ILE A 169 2.25 -23.47 -4.87
CA ILE A 169 1.85 -22.16 -4.32
C ILE A 169 2.71 -21.80 -3.11
N ARG A 170 2.96 -22.77 -2.22
CA ARG A 170 3.82 -22.58 -1.04
C ARG A 170 5.27 -22.30 -1.45
N ALA A 171 5.81 -23.04 -2.42
CA ALA A 171 7.17 -22.81 -2.92
C ALA A 171 7.32 -21.40 -3.52
N LEU A 172 6.37 -20.97 -4.35
CA LEU A 172 6.37 -19.62 -4.93
C LEU A 172 6.29 -18.55 -3.85
N PHE A 173 5.40 -18.70 -2.87
CA PHE A 173 5.31 -17.78 -1.73
C PHE A 173 6.63 -17.71 -0.96
N CYS A 174 7.21 -18.86 -0.60
CA CYS A 174 8.49 -18.90 0.11
C CYS A 174 9.61 -18.22 -0.70
N THR A 175 9.70 -18.47 -2.00
CA THR A 175 10.68 -17.80 -2.88
C THR A 175 10.48 -16.28 -2.90
N ILE A 176 9.25 -15.81 -3.07
CA ILE A 176 8.94 -14.37 -3.05
C ILE A 176 9.36 -13.76 -1.72
N MET A 177 9.02 -14.39 -0.59
CA MET A 177 9.35 -13.88 0.74
C MET A 177 10.85 -13.95 1.06
N ILE A 178 11.57 -14.99 0.62
CA ILE A 178 13.02 -15.09 0.79
C ILE A 178 13.72 -13.95 0.06
N PHE A 179 13.40 -13.72 -1.21
CA PHE A 179 13.98 -12.58 -1.93
C PHE A 179 13.54 -11.25 -1.34
N THR A 180 12.28 -11.12 -0.92
CA THR A 180 11.82 -9.88 -0.24
C THR A 180 12.64 -9.63 1.02
N LEU A 181 12.95 -10.65 1.81
CA LEU A 181 13.80 -10.54 2.99
C LEU A 181 15.23 -10.13 2.60
N VAL A 182 15.82 -10.78 1.59
CA VAL A 182 17.16 -10.42 1.09
C VAL A 182 17.19 -8.96 0.65
N PHE A 183 16.25 -8.54 -0.20
CA PHE A 183 16.12 -7.15 -0.66
C PHE A 183 15.93 -6.18 0.51
N SER A 184 15.10 -6.55 1.49
CA SER A 184 14.85 -5.73 2.67
C SER A 184 16.12 -5.53 3.51
N VAL A 185 16.93 -6.59 3.67
CA VAL A 185 18.22 -6.51 4.36
C VAL A 185 19.21 -5.66 3.56
N THR A 186 19.20 -5.75 2.23
CA THR A 186 20.01 -4.92 1.35
C THR A 186 19.63 -3.43 1.50
N TYR A 187 18.34 -3.08 1.48
CA TYR A 187 17.91 -1.69 1.69
C TYR A 187 18.08 -1.20 3.14
N LEU A 188 18.05 -2.09 4.14
CA LEU A 188 18.34 -1.77 5.53
C LEU A 188 19.76 -1.19 5.69
N PHE A 189 20.75 -1.77 5.00
CA PHE A 189 22.16 -1.35 5.07
C PHE A 189 22.58 -0.42 3.94
N ALA A 190 21.72 -0.16 2.95
CA ALA A 190 22.03 0.78 1.88
C ALA A 190 22.31 2.20 2.45
N PRO A 191 23.25 2.96 1.88
CA PRO A 191 23.50 4.34 2.29
C PRO A 191 22.23 5.18 2.19
N ALA A 192 21.99 6.08 3.15
CA ALA A 192 20.79 6.93 3.17
C ALA A 192 20.88 8.03 2.11
N ILE A 193 19.79 8.28 1.38
CA ILE A 193 19.69 9.45 0.51
C ILE A 193 19.24 10.62 1.37
N LEU A 194 20.18 11.46 1.81
CA LEU A 194 19.93 12.50 2.83
C LEU A 194 18.83 13.52 2.52
N THR A 195 18.45 13.67 1.25
CA THR A 195 17.33 14.53 0.85
C THR A 195 15.97 13.94 1.22
N LEU A 196 15.86 12.62 1.42
CA LEU A 196 14.63 11.91 1.76
C LEU A 196 14.64 11.34 3.20
N SER A 197 15.81 11.18 3.81
CA SER A 197 15.96 10.49 5.12
C SER A 197 15.71 11.39 6.35
N GLN A 198 15.29 12.63 6.13
CA GLN A 198 15.02 13.61 7.19
C GLN A 198 13.95 13.13 8.17
N ASP A 199 12.99 12.35 7.66
CA ASP A 199 11.88 11.81 8.42
C ASP A 199 12.36 10.95 9.61
N VAL A 200 13.40 10.13 9.44
CA VAL A 200 13.95 9.30 10.52
C VAL A 200 14.51 10.15 11.66
N PHE A 201 15.19 11.25 11.33
CA PHE A 201 15.68 12.19 12.34
C PHE A 201 14.53 12.91 13.02
N LEU A 202 13.50 13.32 12.27
CA LEU A 202 12.29 13.95 12.82
C LEU A 202 11.55 13.01 13.75
N TYR A 203 11.37 11.74 13.38
CA TYR A 203 10.72 10.73 14.23
C TYR A 203 11.51 10.47 15.51
N GLY A 204 12.84 10.37 15.41
CA GLY A 204 13.70 10.27 16.58
C GLY A 204 13.61 11.50 17.48
N LEU A 205 13.58 12.70 16.89
CA LEU A 205 13.42 13.94 17.65
C LEU A 205 12.08 13.99 18.38
N TYR A 206 10.98 13.60 17.73
CA TYR A 206 9.68 13.47 18.38
C TYR A 206 9.71 12.52 19.59
N GLY A 207 10.39 11.37 19.46
CA GLY A 207 10.56 10.45 20.58
C GLY A 207 11.42 11.05 21.71
N ARG A 208 12.46 11.83 21.38
CA ARG A 208 13.31 12.53 22.36
C ARG A 208 12.59 13.68 23.07
N LEU A 209 11.69 14.40 22.39
CA LEU A 209 10.85 15.43 23.03
C LEU A 209 10.06 14.83 24.21
N VAL A 210 9.53 13.63 24.04
CA VAL A 210 8.79 12.93 25.10
C VAL A 210 9.73 12.32 26.16
N THR A 211 10.79 11.63 25.73
CA THR A 211 11.60 10.77 26.60
C THR A 211 12.75 11.48 27.31
N VAL A 212 13.36 12.48 26.67
CA VAL A 212 14.54 13.20 27.16
C VAL A 212 14.15 14.57 27.70
N TYR A 213 13.34 15.31 26.94
CA TYR A 213 12.96 16.68 27.30
C TYR A 213 11.67 16.76 28.10
N HIS A 214 10.88 15.68 28.14
CA HIS A 214 9.59 15.61 28.83
C HIS A 214 8.63 16.76 28.45
N VAL A 215 8.66 17.17 27.19
CA VAL A 215 7.80 18.22 26.63
C VAL A 215 6.79 17.64 25.66
N ASN A 216 5.64 18.31 25.55
CA ASN A 216 4.61 17.92 24.60
C ASN A 216 5.01 18.27 23.16
N PRO A 217 5.15 17.28 22.26
CA PRO A 217 5.57 17.49 20.87
C PRO A 217 4.63 18.35 20.03
N TYR A 218 3.35 18.46 20.41
CA TYR A 218 2.38 19.29 19.67
C TYR A 218 2.39 20.75 20.09
N SER A 219 2.97 21.06 21.25
CA SER A 219 3.04 22.44 21.77
C SER A 219 4.40 23.07 21.57
N MET A 220 5.46 22.25 21.50
CA MET A 220 6.84 22.73 21.44
C MET A 220 7.41 22.68 20.04
N SER A 221 8.15 23.73 19.66
CA SER A 221 8.82 23.78 18.36
C SER A 221 10.01 22.81 18.32
N LEU A 222 10.15 22.08 17.22
CA LEU A 222 11.31 21.21 16.95
C LEU A 222 12.65 21.97 17.01
N GLY A 223 12.65 23.26 16.69
CA GLY A 223 13.84 24.12 16.74
C GLY A 223 14.25 24.60 18.14
N ALA A 224 13.48 24.27 19.18
CA ALA A 224 13.76 24.73 20.54
C ALA A 224 15.03 24.10 21.16
N PHE A 225 15.49 22.98 20.60
CA PHE A 225 16.64 22.22 21.10
C PHE A 225 17.75 22.13 20.04
N PRO A 226 18.43 23.24 19.69
CA PRO A 226 19.43 23.28 18.62
C PRO A 226 20.68 22.44 18.91
N HIS A 227 20.92 22.09 20.18
CA HIS A 227 22.04 21.25 20.59
C HIS A 227 21.75 19.74 20.51
N ASP A 228 20.52 19.34 20.18
CA ASP A 228 20.19 17.92 20.05
C ASP A 228 20.90 17.31 18.83
N LEU A 229 21.46 16.11 19.01
CA LEU A 229 22.21 15.39 17.99
C LEU A 229 21.39 15.16 16.71
N LEU A 230 20.09 14.88 16.84
CA LEU A 230 19.21 14.64 15.70
C LEU A 230 18.80 15.94 15.02
N GLN A 231 18.60 17.01 15.80
CA GLN A 231 18.35 18.35 15.27
C GLN A 231 19.55 18.87 14.47
N GLN A 232 20.77 18.66 14.97
CA GLN A 232 22.00 18.98 14.23
C GLN A 232 22.11 18.16 12.94
N GLY A 233 21.75 16.87 12.97
CA GLY A 233 21.68 16.03 11.77
C GLY A 233 20.74 16.58 10.70
N ILE A 234 19.57 17.07 11.11
CA ILE A 234 18.60 17.73 10.20
C ILE A 234 19.20 19.00 9.61
N LEU A 235 19.77 19.88 10.43
CA LEU A 235 20.31 21.17 9.99
C LEU A 235 21.51 21.02 9.04
N GLN A 236 22.40 20.05 9.30
CA GLN A 236 23.58 19.77 8.48
C GLN A 236 23.23 19.08 7.16
N GLY A 237 22.19 18.24 7.15
CA GLY A 237 21.75 17.51 5.95
C GLY A 237 21.04 18.35 4.89
N THR A 238 20.87 19.64 5.12
CA THR A 238 20.09 20.57 4.28
C THR A 238 20.91 21.79 3.88
N GLN A 239 20.69 22.29 2.66
CA GLN A 239 21.01 23.70 2.41
C GLN A 239 20.18 24.55 3.38
N ALA A 240 20.83 25.45 4.12
CA ALA A 240 20.29 26.13 5.30
C ALA A 240 18.87 26.72 5.13
N THR A 241 18.49 27.12 3.91
CA THR A 241 17.18 27.66 3.54
C THR A 241 16.06 26.63 3.45
N GLN A 242 16.34 25.39 3.02
CA GLN A 242 15.34 24.30 2.97
C GLN A 242 15.16 23.64 4.34
N ALA A 243 16.22 23.62 5.17
CA ALA A 243 16.19 23.17 6.57
C ALA A 243 15.10 23.89 7.38
N THR A 244 15.05 25.22 7.21
CA THR A 244 14.16 26.07 7.99
C THR A 244 12.71 25.92 7.55
N GLN A 245 12.47 25.63 6.27
CA GLN A 245 11.13 25.38 5.72
C GLN A 245 10.62 23.97 6.03
N ALA A 246 11.49 22.95 5.98
CA ALA A 246 11.15 21.60 6.43
C ALA A 246 10.78 21.66 7.92
N VAL A 247 11.66 22.12 8.81
CA VAL A 247 11.41 22.14 10.26
C VAL A 247 10.25 23.05 10.68
N LYS A 248 9.98 24.17 9.97
CA LYS A 248 8.82 25.05 10.28
C LYS A 248 7.51 24.60 9.63
N GLY A 249 7.55 23.78 8.58
CA GLY A 249 6.38 23.34 7.81
C GLY A 249 5.96 21.89 8.07
N THR A 250 6.79 21.09 8.74
CA THR A 250 6.46 19.69 9.01
C THR A 250 5.34 19.59 10.05
N ARG A 251 4.18 19.13 9.58
CA ARG A 251 3.07 18.75 10.44
C ARG A 251 3.50 17.63 11.39
N PRO A 252 3.22 17.74 12.69
CA PRO A 252 3.54 16.66 13.61
C PRO A 252 2.71 15.41 13.27
N PRO A 253 3.33 14.22 13.33
CA PRO A 253 2.63 12.97 13.07
C PRO A 253 1.57 12.71 14.14
N GLY A 254 0.65 11.79 13.87
CA GLY A 254 -0.39 11.43 14.84
C GLY A 254 0.19 10.76 16.09
N PRO A 255 -0.56 10.77 17.22
CA PRO A 255 -0.02 10.42 18.54
C PRO A 255 0.48 8.97 18.61
N VAL A 256 -0.19 8.05 17.91
CA VAL A 256 0.21 6.63 17.91
C VAL A 256 1.58 6.46 17.25
N TRP A 257 1.93 7.29 16.26
CA TRP A 257 3.27 7.25 15.67
C TRP A 257 4.34 7.80 16.62
N ILE A 258 4.02 8.85 17.38
CA ILE A 258 4.90 9.38 18.43
C ILE A 258 5.15 8.30 19.49
N ASP A 259 4.11 7.59 19.93
CA ASP A 259 4.27 6.50 20.89
C ASP A 259 5.14 5.36 20.35
N LEU A 260 5.06 5.08 19.04
CA LEU A 260 5.92 4.10 18.37
C LEU A 260 7.39 4.55 18.26
N SER A 261 7.67 5.86 18.25
CA SER A 261 9.04 6.38 18.18
C SER A 261 9.78 6.33 19.52
N ILE A 262 9.05 6.42 20.64
CA ILE A 262 9.57 6.32 22.01
C ILE A 262 10.47 5.10 22.24
N PRO A 263 10.02 3.84 22.02
CA PRO A 263 10.86 2.67 22.29
C PRO A 263 12.10 2.62 21.41
N VAL A 264 12.04 3.12 20.17
CA VAL A 264 13.21 3.20 19.28
C VAL A 264 14.28 4.09 19.89
N VAL A 265 13.89 5.28 20.33
CA VAL A 265 14.80 6.26 20.93
C VAL A 265 15.38 5.75 22.25
N LEU A 266 14.55 5.15 23.12
CA LEU A 266 15.00 4.58 24.40
C LEU A 266 16.05 3.49 24.20
N LEU A 267 15.88 2.62 23.21
CA LEU A 267 16.83 1.57 22.87
C LEU A 267 18.08 2.12 22.17
N ALA A 268 17.93 3.15 21.34
CA ALA A 268 19.01 3.74 20.58
C ALA A 268 19.95 4.62 21.43
N ARG A 269 19.45 5.17 22.55
CA ARG A 269 20.17 6.12 23.42
C ARG A 269 20.66 7.32 22.59
N GLU A 270 21.93 7.72 22.75
CA GLU A 270 22.54 8.86 22.05
C GLU A 270 23.20 8.46 20.71
N SER A 271 22.94 7.25 20.19
CA SER A 271 23.55 6.79 18.93
C SER A 271 22.65 7.05 17.72
N ILE A 272 23.08 7.97 16.85
CA ILE A 272 22.40 8.25 15.57
C ILE A 272 22.26 6.99 14.71
N ALA A 273 23.30 6.15 14.68
CA ALA A 273 23.29 4.91 13.91
C ALA A 273 22.20 3.95 14.42
N ASN A 274 22.04 3.82 15.74
CA ASN A 274 21.03 2.98 16.33
C ASN A 274 19.61 3.53 16.12
N VAL A 275 19.43 4.85 16.14
CA VAL A 275 18.13 5.48 15.79
C VAL A 275 17.75 5.13 14.37
N ILE A 276 18.67 5.31 13.41
CA ILE A 276 18.44 4.97 12.01
C ILE A 276 18.10 3.48 11.88
N LEU A 277 18.93 2.58 12.40
CA LEU A 277 18.69 1.15 12.31
C LEU A 277 17.37 0.73 12.97
N GLY A 278 17.03 1.29 14.12
CA GLY A 278 15.80 0.97 14.83
C GLY A 278 14.55 1.31 14.01
N PHE A 279 14.50 2.50 13.40
CA PHE A 279 13.40 2.86 12.51
C PHE A 279 13.39 1.99 11.24
N ARG A 280 14.54 1.79 10.59
CA ARG A 280 14.61 0.93 9.40
C ARG A 280 14.19 -0.51 9.68
N LEU A 281 14.43 -1.04 10.89
CA LEU A 281 13.94 -2.35 11.32
C LEU A 281 12.41 -2.39 11.46
N ILE A 282 11.79 -1.31 11.95
CA ILE A 282 10.32 -1.17 11.93
C ILE A 282 9.81 -1.18 10.49
N GLY A 283 10.45 -0.41 9.60
CA GLY A 283 10.12 -0.38 8.18
C GLY A 283 10.22 -1.73 7.50
N LEU A 284 11.31 -2.46 7.76
CA LEU A 284 11.53 -3.82 7.29
C LEU A 284 10.43 -4.77 7.78
N ALA A 285 10.14 -4.75 9.08
CA ALA A 285 9.11 -5.60 9.67
C ALA A 285 7.72 -5.29 9.06
N ALA A 286 7.37 -4.01 8.97
CA ALA A 286 6.11 -3.57 8.37
C ALA A 286 6.02 -3.98 6.89
N HIS A 287 7.09 -3.81 6.11
CA HIS A 287 7.12 -4.20 4.69
C HIS A 287 6.92 -5.71 4.49
N LEU A 288 7.62 -6.54 5.29
CA LEU A 288 7.45 -8.00 5.23
C LEU A 288 6.04 -8.42 5.61
N VAL A 289 5.47 -7.86 6.69
CA VAL A 289 4.10 -8.18 7.09
C VAL A 289 3.11 -7.70 6.04
N ASN A 290 3.28 -6.52 5.44
CA ASN A 290 2.44 -6.03 4.35
C ASN A 290 2.45 -6.98 3.15
N ALA A 291 3.61 -7.49 2.74
CA ALA A 291 3.70 -8.47 1.66
C ALA A 291 2.90 -9.74 1.98
N VAL A 292 2.97 -10.24 3.22
CA VAL A 292 2.17 -11.39 3.68
C VAL A 292 0.68 -11.05 3.69
N LEU A 293 0.29 -9.87 4.17
CA LEU A 293 -1.10 -9.44 4.23
C LEU A 293 -1.70 -9.32 2.83
N ILE A 294 -0.99 -8.70 1.87
CA ILE A 294 -1.40 -8.62 0.47
C ILE A 294 -1.60 -10.03 -0.09
N TRP A 295 -0.67 -10.95 0.14
CA TRP A 295 -0.81 -12.34 -0.30
C TRP A 295 -2.07 -13.02 0.24
N VAL A 296 -2.40 -12.81 1.53
CA VAL A 296 -3.58 -13.41 2.18
C VAL A 296 -4.88 -12.75 1.70
N ILE A 297 -4.93 -11.41 1.68
CA ILE A 297 -6.10 -10.59 1.30
C ILE A 297 -6.46 -10.83 -0.16
N VAL A 298 -5.50 -10.66 -1.07
CA VAL A 298 -5.69 -10.90 -2.50
C VAL A 298 -5.98 -12.38 -2.73
N GLY A 299 -5.41 -13.26 -1.92
CA GLY A 299 -5.70 -14.67 -2.03
C GLY A 299 -7.16 -15.05 -1.80
N LYS A 300 -7.89 -14.29 -0.98
CA LYS A 300 -9.33 -14.48 -0.78
C LYS A 300 -10.15 -13.72 -1.82
N LEU A 301 -9.76 -12.49 -2.16
CA LEU A 301 -10.51 -11.64 -3.10
C LEU A 301 -10.35 -12.09 -4.56
N LYS A 302 -9.10 -12.32 -4.99
CA LYS A 302 -8.69 -12.55 -6.40
C LYS A 302 -7.50 -13.50 -6.47
N PRO A 303 -7.72 -14.82 -6.29
CA PRO A 303 -6.66 -15.82 -6.26
C PRO A 303 -5.69 -15.74 -7.46
N GLU A 304 -6.20 -15.39 -8.64
CA GLU A 304 -5.45 -15.25 -9.90
C GLU A 304 -4.47 -14.07 -9.92
N ALA A 305 -4.74 -13.02 -9.16
CA ALA A 305 -3.87 -11.83 -9.06
C ALA A 305 -2.88 -11.92 -7.89
N ARG A 306 -3.02 -12.93 -7.02
CA ARG A 306 -2.27 -13.06 -5.75
C ARG A 306 -0.76 -12.91 -5.93
N ILE A 307 -0.18 -13.65 -6.87
CA ILE A 307 1.27 -13.65 -7.10
C ILE A 307 1.71 -12.31 -7.68
N PHE A 308 0.97 -11.80 -8.67
CA PHE A 308 1.25 -10.51 -9.32
C PHE A 308 1.26 -9.36 -8.30
N ALA A 309 0.19 -9.25 -7.50
CA ALA A 309 0.05 -8.20 -6.50
C ALA A 309 1.16 -8.25 -5.45
N THR A 310 1.47 -9.45 -4.96
CA THR A 310 2.51 -9.62 -3.93
C THR A 310 3.89 -9.27 -4.47
N VAL A 311 4.26 -9.72 -5.68
CA VAL A 311 5.55 -9.39 -6.30
C VAL A 311 5.67 -7.89 -6.60
N LEU A 312 4.63 -7.27 -7.16
CA LEU A 312 4.64 -5.83 -7.46
C LEU A 312 4.73 -4.93 -6.24
N TYR A 313 4.29 -5.38 -5.07
CA TYR A 313 4.51 -4.66 -3.82
C TYR A 313 5.89 -4.99 -3.23
N ALA A 314 6.17 -6.28 -3.04
CA ALA A 314 7.27 -6.75 -2.21
C ALA A 314 8.64 -6.52 -2.84
N TRP A 315 8.74 -6.65 -4.17
CA TRP A 315 10.01 -6.50 -4.91
C TRP A 315 10.19 -5.10 -5.51
N ASN A 316 9.25 -4.18 -5.29
CA ASN A 316 9.31 -2.85 -5.88
C ASN A 316 10.45 -2.02 -5.28
N PRO A 317 11.40 -1.52 -6.10
CA PRO A 317 12.56 -0.79 -5.59
C PRO A 317 12.19 0.50 -4.85
N LEU A 318 11.14 1.22 -5.29
CA LEU A 318 10.71 2.44 -4.60
C LEU A 318 10.01 2.12 -3.29
N VAL A 319 9.22 1.05 -3.23
CA VAL A 319 8.58 0.66 -1.96
C VAL A 319 9.65 0.24 -0.96
N LEU A 320 10.66 -0.53 -1.37
CA LEU A 320 11.80 -0.90 -0.51
C LEU A 320 12.60 0.32 -0.07
N LEU A 321 12.91 1.25 -0.99
CA LEU A 321 13.62 2.49 -0.69
C LEU A 321 12.86 3.33 0.34
N LEU A 322 11.59 3.65 0.06
CA LEU A 322 10.78 4.55 0.87
C LEU A 322 10.35 3.91 2.19
N SER A 323 10.11 2.60 2.21
CA SER A 323 9.63 1.90 3.43
C SER A 323 10.75 1.50 4.37
N ILE A 324 11.94 1.18 3.85
CA ILE A 324 13.03 0.60 4.65
C ILE A 324 14.21 1.55 4.75
N ASN A 325 14.73 2.05 3.63
CA ASN A 325 15.94 2.86 3.66
C ASN A 325 15.68 4.28 4.19
N GLU A 326 14.68 4.93 3.62
CA GLU A 326 14.23 6.27 4.03
C GLU A 326 13.26 6.19 5.22
N MET A 327 12.57 5.06 5.36
CA MET A 327 11.64 4.74 6.44
C MET A 327 10.59 5.85 6.66
N HIS A 328 9.61 5.92 5.75
CA HIS A 328 8.43 6.75 5.92
C HIS A 328 7.32 6.01 6.69
N LEU A 329 6.57 6.76 7.52
CA LEU A 329 5.53 6.19 8.37
C LEU A 329 4.40 5.50 7.58
N ASP A 330 4.22 5.85 6.30
CA ASP A 330 3.19 5.31 5.40
C ASP A 330 3.23 3.78 5.25
N VAL A 331 4.40 3.14 5.38
CA VAL A 331 4.47 1.66 5.37
C VAL A 331 3.76 1.06 6.58
N VAL A 332 3.86 1.71 7.73
CA VAL A 332 3.20 1.28 8.97
C VAL A 332 1.71 1.61 8.89
N VAL A 333 1.33 2.75 8.34
CA VAL A 333 -0.09 3.06 8.06
C VAL A 333 -0.70 2.01 7.14
N ALA A 334 -0.01 1.63 6.06
CA ALA A 334 -0.45 0.56 5.17
C ALA A 334 -0.64 -0.76 5.92
N LEU A 335 0.25 -1.08 6.88
CA LEU A 335 0.12 -2.26 7.75
C LEU A 335 -1.18 -2.25 8.54
N PHE A 336 -1.51 -1.16 9.23
CA PHE A 336 -2.74 -1.07 10.01
C PHE A 336 -3.99 -1.13 9.13
N ILE A 337 -3.98 -0.51 7.95
CA ILE A 337 -5.11 -0.58 7.00
C ILE A 337 -5.28 -2.00 6.45
N LEU A 338 -4.18 -2.67 6.05
CA LEU A 338 -4.24 -4.05 5.55
C LEU A 338 -4.68 -5.03 6.65
N LEU A 339 -4.22 -4.85 7.89
CA LEU A 339 -4.72 -5.63 9.03
C LEU A 339 -6.23 -5.39 9.21
N ALA A 340 -6.69 -4.14 9.14
CA ALA A 340 -8.11 -3.84 9.23
C ALA A 340 -8.92 -4.61 8.18
N ILE A 341 -8.49 -4.55 6.91
CA ILE A 341 -9.10 -5.31 5.81
C ILE A 341 -9.11 -6.81 6.09
N LEU A 342 -8.00 -7.38 6.58
CA LEU A 342 -7.91 -8.80 6.92
C LEU A 342 -8.92 -9.20 8.00
N PHE A 343 -9.09 -8.39 9.05
CA PHE A 343 -10.02 -8.71 10.13
C PHE A 343 -11.48 -8.55 9.72
N PHE A 344 -11.82 -7.56 8.89
CA PHE A 344 -13.13 -7.50 8.24
C PHE A 344 -13.37 -8.74 7.35
N GLN A 345 -12.37 -9.19 6.58
CA GLN A 345 -12.49 -10.44 5.82
C GLN A 345 -12.69 -11.68 6.71
N ARG A 346 -12.27 -11.66 7.97
CA ARG A 346 -12.40 -12.77 8.93
C ARG A 346 -13.60 -12.64 9.86
N ASN A 347 -14.55 -11.74 9.58
CA ASN A 347 -15.73 -11.48 10.41
C ASN A 347 -15.37 -11.05 11.84
N SER A 348 -14.29 -10.28 12.01
CA SER A 348 -13.89 -9.66 13.28
C SER A 348 -13.90 -8.13 13.15
N PRO A 349 -15.09 -7.52 13.03
CA PRO A 349 -15.22 -6.12 12.62
C PRO A 349 -14.75 -5.13 13.68
N ILE A 350 -14.84 -5.47 14.97
CA ILE A 350 -14.38 -4.58 16.06
C ILE A 350 -12.87 -4.41 16.00
N LEU A 351 -12.13 -5.51 15.81
CA LEU A 351 -10.67 -5.44 15.68
C LEU A 351 -10.26 -4.72 14.40
N GLY A 352 -10.98 -4.99 13.28
CA GLY A 352 -10.79 -4.23 12.05
C GLY A 352 -11.02 -2.73 12.23
N TRP A 353 -12.06 -2.35 12.99
CA TRP A 353 -12.39 -0.96 13.32
C TRP A 353 -11.31 -0.29 14.17
N VAL A 354 -10.79 -0.98 15.19
CA VAL A 354 -9.67 -0.47 16.00
C VAL A 354 -8.43 -0.22 15.14
N LEU A 355 -8.11 -1.15 14.24
CA LEU A 355 -6.93 -1.03 13.39
C LEU A 355 -7.03 0.14 12.40
N ILE A 356 -8.20 0.39 11.81
CA ILE A 356 -8.38 1.57 10.96
C ILE A 356 -8.33 2.87 11.78
N LEU A 357 -8.86 2.88 13.01
CA LEU A 357 -8.71 4.02 13.93
C LEU A 357 -7.24 4.30 14.27
N LEU A 358 -6.46 3.26 14.55
CA LEU A 358 -5.01 3.41 14.78
C LEU A 358 -4.30 3.98 13.56
N ALA A 359 -4.69 3.60 12.34
CA ALA A 359 -4.18 4.21 11.12
C ALA A 359 -4.51 5.72 11.03
N VAL A 360 -5.72 6.14 11.40
CA VAL A 360 -6.10 7.57 11.50
C VAL A 360 -5.26 8.31 12.53
N LEU A 361 -5.00 7.68 13.67
CA LEU A 361 -4.19 8.24 14.74
C LEU A 361 -2.68 8.21 14.47
N MET A 362 -2.25 7.59 13.37
CA MET A 362 -0.88 7.73 12.83
C MET A 362 -0.85 8.80 11.74
N ASN A 363 -1.81 8.76 10.81
CA ASN A 363 -1.91 9.66 9.69
C ASN A 363 -3.35 10.15 9.49
N ILE A 364 -3.55 11.46 9.65
CA ILE A 364 -4.87 12.10 9.58
C ILE A 364 -5.56 11.93 8.22
N PHE A 365 -4.83 11.68 7.13
CA PHE A 365 -5.44 11.42 5.81
C PHE A 365 -6.30 10.14 5.81
N CYS A 366 -5.98 9.18 6.68
CA CYS A 366 -6.79 7.97 6.84
C CYS A 366 -8.18 8.24 7.45
N LEU A 367 -8.43 9.44 7.98
CA LEU A 367 -9.75 9.85 8.46
C LEU A 367 -10.82 9.69 7.37
N LEU A 368 -10.44 9.93 6.10
CA LEU A 368 -11.31 9.78 4.93
C LEU A 368 -11.76 8.32 4.70
N LEU A 369 -11.05 7.33 5.26
CA LEU A 369 -11.39 5.92 5.11
C LEU A 369 -12.44 5.47 6.13
N LEU A 370 -12.54 6.13 7.30
CA LEU A 370 -13.46 5.70 8.37
C LEU A 370 -14.91 5.53 7.91
N PRO A 371 -15.51 6.45 7.12
CA PRO A 371 -16.89 6.28 6.67
C PRO A 371 -17.10 5.00 5.85
N LEU A 372 -16.13 4.62 5.01
CA LEU A 372 -16.21 3.40 4.19
C LEU A 372 -16.17 2.13 5.06
N PHE A 373 -15.28 2.08 6.05
CA PHE A 373 -15.20 0.95 6.99
C PHE A 373 -16.39 0.93 7.96
N PHE A 374 -16.90 2.11 8.35
CA PHE A 374 -18.11 2.22 9.16
C PHE A 374 -19.31 1.64 8.41
N ARG A 375 -19.40 1.84 7.09
CA ARG A 375 -20.44 1.22 6.27
C ARG A 375 -20.40 -0.31 6.36
N LEU A 376 -19.23 -0.95 6.29
CA LEU A 376 -19.11 -2.41 6.48
C LEU A 376 -19.63 -2.84 7.86
N LEU A 377 -19.25 -2.10 8.90
CA LEU A 377 -19.69 -2.35 10.27
C LEU A 377 -21.22 -2.26 10.40
N THR A 378 -21.85 -1.25 9.77
CA THR A 378 -23.32 -1.14 9.77
C THR A 378 -24.00 -2.32 9.11
N LYS A 379 -23.41 -2.90 8.06
CA LYS A 379 -23.97 -4.07 7.37
C LYS A 379 -23.91 -5.30 8.24
N GLU A 380 -22.77 -5.57 8.85
CA GLU A 380 -22.64 -6.68 9.80
C GLU A 380 -23.62 -6.52 10.96
N ALA A 381 -23.80 -5.29 11.46
CA ALA A 381 -24.75 -4.96 12.52
C ALA A 381 -26.23 -5.22 12.12
N ARG A 382 -26.60 -5.06 10.84
CA ARG A 382 -27.97 -5.31 10.36
C ARG A 382 -28.34 -6.80 10.41
N ILE A 383 -27.37 -7.68 10.22
CA ILE A 383 -27.57 -9.14 10.24
C ILE A 383 -27.75 -9.64 11.69
N LEU A 384 -27.24 -8.90 12.68
CA LEU A 384 -27.36 -9.25 14.09
C LEU A 384 -28.76 -8.99 14.68
N ARG A 385 -29.15 -9.83 15.64
CA ARG A 385 -30.32 -9.63 16.51
C ARG A 385 -30.20 -8.30 17.28
N ALA A 386 -31.33 -7.66 17.57
CA ALA A 386 -31.39 -6.32 18.17
C ALA A 386 -30.49 -6.14 19.41
N GLY A 387 -30.50 -7.06 20.38
CA GLY A 387 -29.65 -6.95 21.57
C GLY A 387 -28.14 -7.02 21.27
N ARG A 388 -27.72 -7.92 20.37
CA ARG A 388 -26.30 -7.99 19.93
C ARG A 388 -25.89 -6.78 19.11
N ARG A 389 -26.81 -6.20 18.34
CA ARG A 389 -26.60 -4.95 17.60
C ARG A 389 -26.32 -3.79 18.55
N VAL A 390 -27.10 -3.63 19.62
CA VAL A 390 -26.86 -2.60 20.64
C VAL A 390 -25.50 -2.78 21.31
N LEU A 391 -25.15 -4.02 21.70
CA LEU A 391 -23.85 -4.31 22.29
C LEU A 391 -22.68 -4.01 21.34
N LEU A 392 -22.81 -4.33 20.05
CA LEU A 392 -21.81 -4.00 19.05
C LEU A 392 -21.59 -2.48 18.95
N TRP A 393 -22.67 -1.69 18.85
CA TRP A 393 -22.56 -0.24 18.76
C TRP A 393 -21.99 0.38 20.04
N LEU A 394 -22.39 -0.13 21.21
CA LEU A 394 -21.81 0.29 22.48
C LEU A 394 -20.31 -0.02 22.51
N ALA A 395 -19.90 -1.22 22.09
CA ALA A 395 -18.49 -1.59 22.00
C ALA A 395 -17.73 -0.68 21.04
N VAL A 396 -18.28 -0.37 19.87
CA VAL A 396 -17.67 0.54 18.89
C VAL A 396 -17.47 1.93 19.49
N VAL A 397 -18.48 2.51 20.15
CA VAL A 397 -18.37 3.84 20.76
C VAL A 397 -17.35 3.84 21.90
N VAL A 398 -17.45 2.89 22.83
CA VAL A 398 -16.56 2.79 23.99
C VAL A 398 -15.12 2.56 23.56
N VAL A 399 -14.87 1.64 22.64
CA VAL A 399 -13.52 1.33 22.16
C VAL A 399 -12.96 2.48 21.34
N SER A 400 -13.76 3.14 20.49
CA SER A 400 -13.30 4.32 19.74
C SER A 400 -12.91 5.46 20.68
N GLY A 401 -13.76 5.75 21.68
CA GLY A 401 -13.49 6.76 22.70
C GLY A 401 -12.22 6.43 23.50
N ALA A 402 -12.09 5.19 23.96
CA ALA A 402 -10.91 4.73 24.71
C ALA A 402 -9.63 4.86 23.89
N VAL A 403 -9.61 4.40 22.63
CA VAL A 403 -8.44 4.47 21.76
C VAL A 403 -8.03 5.92 21.51
N VAL A 404 -8.98 6.81 21.17
CA VAL A 404 -8.69 8.23 20.93
C VAL A 404 -8.20 8.93 22.18
N VAL A 405 -8.88 8.73 23.32
CA VAL A 405 -8.52 9.37 24.59
C VAL A 405 -7.16 8.88 25.07
N LEU A 406 -6.91 7.57 25.07
CA LEU A 406 -5.63 7.02 25.53
C LEU A 406 -4.45 7.49 24.67
N SER A 407 -4.63 7.63 23.35
CA SER A 407 -3.56 8.12 22.47
C SER A 407 -3.30 9.63 22.63
N TYR A 408 -4.34 10.46 22.79
CA TYR A 408 -4.14 11.92 22.89
C TYR A 408 -3.97 12.45 24.32
N ALA A 409 -4.37 11.70 25.35
CA ALA A 409 -4.29 12.13 26.74
C ALA A 409 -2.88 12.61 27.16
N PRO A 410 -1.77 11.92 26.82
CA PRO A 410 -0.42 12.37 27.18
C PRO A 410 -0.04 13.73 26.56
N TYR A 411 -0.66 14.08 25.43
CA TYR A 411 -0.30 15.25 24.63
C TYR A 411 -1.39 16.33 24.64
N TRP A 412 -2.39 16.21 25.52
CA TRP A 412 -3.53 17.12 25.52
C TRP A 412 -3.19 18.49 26.10
N GLN A 413 -2.34 18.53 27.13
CA GLN A 413 -1.99 19.77 27.84
C GLN A 413 -1.23 20.74 26.92
N GLY A 414 -1.75 21.95 26.76
CA GLY A 414 -1.16 23.00 25.92
C GLY A 414 -1.51 22.91 24.42
N TRP A 415 -2.09 21.80 23.95
CA TRP A 415 -2.51 21.63 22.56
C TRP A 415 -4.04 21.69 22.41
N GLY A 416 -4.75 20.83 23.17
CA GLY A 416 -6.22 20.81 23.25
C GLY A 416 -6.95 20.71 21.90
N ILE A 417 -8.23 21.09 21.91
CA ILE A 417 -9.11 21.02 20.74
C ILE A 417 -8.67 22.00 19.64
N THR A 418 -8.18 23.18 20.02
CA THR A 418 -7.68 24.20 19.08
C THR A 418 -6.53 23.64 18.25
N GLY A 419 -5.59 22.95 18.92
CA GLY A 419 -4.49 22.26 18.29
C GLY A 419 -4.96 21.21 17.29
N LEU A 420 -5.87 20.32 17.70
CA LEU A 420 -6.44 19.29 16.82
C LEU A 420 -7.10 19.90 15.57
N LEU A 421 -7.92 20.94 15.76
CA LEU A 421 -8.57 21.64 14.65
C LEU A 421 -7.55 22.30 13.71
N THR A 422 -6.48 22.89 14.26
CA THR A 422 -5.41 23.45 13.44
C THR A 422 -4.66 22.38 12.64
N SER A 423 -4.40 21.20 13.23
CA SER A 423 -3.76 20.09 12.52
C SER A 423 -4.63 19.53 11.40
N VAL A 424 -5.95 19.39 11.63
CA VAL A 424 -6.90 18.97 10.58
C VAL A 424 -6.99 20.02 9.47
N ARG A 425 -7.07 21.30 9.83
CA ARG A 425 -7.09 22.40 8.86
C ARG A 425 -5.83 22.41 8.01
N GLN A 426 -4.64 22.37 8.62
CA GLN A 426 -3.37 22.33 7.89
C GLN A 426 -3.18 21.05 7.08
N ALA A 427 -3.90 19.97 7.40
CA ALA A 427 -3.90 18.74 6.62
C ALA A 427 -4.65 18.86 5.30
N PHE A 428 -5.88 19.35 5.38
CA PHE A 428 -6.82 19.33 4.26
C PHE A 428 -7.02 20.70 3.58
N LEU A 429 -6.50 21.79 4.13
CA LEU A 429 -6.55 23.15 3.57
C LEU A 429 -5.13 23.71 3.51
N GLN A 430 -4.40 23.33 2.46
CA GLN A 430 -3.01 23.74 2.26
C GLN A 430 -2.96 24.98 1.38
N ASP A 431 -2.20 25.98 1.83
CA ASP A 431 -2.12 27.27 1.14
C ASP A 431 -0.84 27.40 0.27
N THR A 432 -0.06 26.32 0.18
CA THR A 432 1.23 26.28 -0.55
C THR A 432 1.27 25.12 -1.53
N ALA A 433 1.70 25.40 -2.77
CA ALA A 433 1.91 24.39 -3.80
C ALA A 433 3.38 23.92 -3.79
N ILE A 434 3.62 22.63 -3.57
CA ILE A 434 4.95 22.01 -3.46
C ILE A 434 4.95 20.70 -4.25
N ASN A 435 5.76 20.63 -5.31
CA ASN A 435 5.94 19.45 -6.17
C ASN A 435 4.64 18.83 -6.73
N SER A 436 3.55 19.58 -6.72
CA SER A 436 2.19 19.14 -7.02
C SER A 436 1.76 19.52 -8.43
N LEU A 437 0.59 19.02 -8.85
CA LEU A 437 0.03 19.31 -10.16
C LEU A 437 -0.28 20.82 -10.32
N ASP A 438 -0.84 21.46 -9.30
CA ASP A 438 -1.06 22.91 -9.28
C ASP A 438 0.26 23.68 -9.33
N ALA A 439 1.30 23.26 -8.59
CA ALA A 439 2.63 23.88 -8.70
C ALA A 439 3.16 23.82 -10.14
N ALA A 440 3.01 22.68 -10.81
CA ALA A 440 3.43 22.53 -12.20
C ALA A 440 2.62 23.44 -13.15
N LEU A 441 1.31 23.56 -12.92
CA LEU A 441 0.42 24.41 -13.71
C LEU A 441 0.67 25.91 -13.49
N VAL A 442 0.97 26.35 -12.26
CA VAL A 442 1.35 27.74 -11.95
C VAL A 442 2.65 28.13 -12.66
N ASN A 443 3.61 27.20 -12.76
CA ASN A 443 4.92 27.45 -13.35
C ASN A 443 4.96 27.25 -14.88
N LEU A 444 3.81 27.05 -15.54
CA LEU A 444 3.75 26.96 -17.00
C LEU A 444 4.18 28.30 -17.64
N PRO A 445 5.04 28.28 -18.69
CA PRO A 445 5.50 29.49 -19.38
C PRO A 445 4.44 30.06 -20.34
N VAL A 446 3.15 29.97 -19.99
CA VAL A 446 2.01 30.40 -20.81
C VAL A 446 1.05 31.23 -19.97
N LYS A 447 0.53 32.33 -20.53
CA LYS A 447 -0.51 33.14 -19.88
C LYS A 447 -1.84 32.39 -19.89
N LEU A 448 -2.25 31.89 -18.72
CA LEU A 448 -3.53 31.22 -18.56
C LEU A 448 -4.67 32.24 -18.41
N PRO A 449 -5.90 31.92 -18.86
CA PRO A 449 -7.09 32.75 -18.61
C PRO A 449 -7.32 32.98 -17.11
N ALA A 450 -7.91 34.12 -16.75
CA ALA A 450 -8.13 34.51 -15.34
C ALA A 450 -8.92 33.47 -14.52
N ALA A 451 -9.87 32.78 -15.13
CA ALA A 451 -10.63 31.72 -14.46
C ALA A 451 -9.73 30.52 -14.08
N LEU A 452 -8.76 30.19 -14.93
CA LEU A 452 -7.86 29.07 -14.71
C LEU A 452 -6.77 29.42 -13.69
N THR A 453 -6.24 30.65 -13.72
CA THR A 453 -5.30 31.12 -12.68
C THR A 453 -5.97 31.20 -11.31
N TRP A 454 -7.25 31.56 -11.24
CA TRP A 454 -8.03 31.52 -10.00
C TRP A 454 -8.18 30.09 -9.48
N LEU A 455 -8.52 29.13 -10.35
CA LEU A 455 -8.73 27.73 -9.97
C LEU A 455 -7.43 27.05 -9.49
N ILE A 456 -6.31 27.34 -10.14
CA ILE A 456 -5.00 26.72 -9.82
C ILE A 456 -4.38 27.35 -8.57
N ALA A 457 -4.86 28.50 -8.10
CA ALA A 457 -4.36 29.06 -6.84
C ALA A 457 -4.52 28.04 -5.69
N PRO A 458 -3.49 27.82 -4.85
CA PRO A 458 -3.41 26.66 -3.94
C PRO A 458 -4.65 26.46 -3.06
N TYR A 459 -5.20 27.56 -2.54
CA TYR A 459 -6.41 27.53 -1.72
C TYR A 459 -7.64 27.01 -2.49
N HIS A 460 -7.90 27.53 -3.70
CA HIS A 460 -9.04 27.08 -4.53
C HIS A 460 -8.82 25.67 -5.08
N TRP A 461 -7.58 25.35 -5.46
CA TRP A 461 -7.21 24.01 -5.89
C TRP A 461 -7.47 22.97 -4.81
N THR A 462 -7.16 23.29 -3.55
CA THR A 462 -7.45 22.40 -2.43
C THR A 462 -8.95 22.18 -2.25
N ILE A 463 -9.77 23.22 -2.36
CA ILE A 463 -11.22 23.09 -2.29
C ILE A 463 -11.72 22.17 -3.41
N PHE A 464 -11.23 22.38 -4.63
CA PHE A 464 -11.55 21.55 -5.78
C PHE A 464 -11.16 20.07 -5.55
N ALA A 465 -9.95 19.82 -5.05
CA ALA A 465 -9.47 18.50 -4.68
C ALA A 465 -10.39 17.83 -3.64
N MET A 466 -10.76 18.57 -2.59
CA MET A 466 -11.64 18.07 -1.54
C MET A 466 -13.06 17.78 -2.03
N VAL A 467 -13.58 18.55 -2.99
CA VAL A 467 -14.87 18.26 -3.63
C VAL A 467 -14.80 16.94 -4.41
N ILE A 468 -13.76 16.72 -5.20
CA ILE A 468 -13.58 15.45 -5.95
C ILE A 468 -13.47 14.26 -4.99
N VAL A 469 -12.61 14.38 -3.97
CA VAL A 469 -12.43 13.36 -2.95
C VAL A 469 -13.74 13.09 -2.20
N GLY A 470 -14.50 14.13 -1.85
CA GLY A 470 -15.81 14.02 -1.22
C GLY A 470 -16.83 13.32 -2.12
N CYS A 471 -16.89 13.65 -3.41
CA CYS A 471 -17.74 12.97 -4.38
C CYS A 471 -17.39 11.48 -4.52
N LEU A 472 -16.10 11.13 -4.59
CA LEU A 472 -15.65 9.73 -4.61
C LEU A 472 -16.00 8.99 -3.33
N LEU A 473 -15.87 9.65 -2.17
CA LEU A 473 -16.24 9.10 -0.88
C LEU A 473 -17.76 8.83 -0.80
N LEU A 474 -18.60 9.79 -1.23
CA LEU A 474 -20.05 9.63 -1.28
C LEU A 474 -20.47 8.51 -2.24
N LEU A 475 -19.84 8.45 -3.42
CA LEU A 475 -20.04 7.36 -4.37
C LEU A 475 -19.65 6.00 -3.74
N GLY A 476 -18.54 5.95 -3.02
CA GLY A 476 -18.13 4.78 -2.25
C GLY A 476 -19.10 4.44 -1.13
N LEU A 477 -19.62 5.43 -0.40
CA LEU A 477 -20.67 5.24 0.61
C LEU A 477 -22.02 4.81 0.03
N TRP A 478 -22.22 4.96 -1.28
CA TRP A 478 -23.39 4.46 -1.98
C TRP A 478 -23.17 3.07 -2.60
N LEU A 479 -21.96 2.75 -3.10
CA LEU A 479 -21.66 1.49 -3.80
C LEU A 479 -20.88 0.43 -3.00
N ALA A 480 -20.06 0.84 -2.03
CA ALA A 480 -19.26 -0.06 -1.20
C ALA A 480 -20.10 -0.97 -0.29
N ASP A 481 -20.48 -2.09 -0.89
CA ASP A 481 -21.34 -3.08 -0.26
C ASP A 481 -20.59 -4.25 0.37
N ASP A 482 -19.37 -4.51 -0.09
CA ASP A 482 -18.49 -5.57 0.36
C ASP A 482 -17.07 -5.05 0.59
N VAL A 483 -16.23 -5.87 1.24
CA VAL A 483 -14.83 -5.53 1.50
C VAL A 483 -14.09 -5.15 0.21
N GLU A 484 -14.33 -5.86 -0.90
CA GLU A 484 -13.69 -5.57 -2.19
C GLU A 484 -13.93 -4.13 -2.64
N PHE A 485 -15.19 -3.67 -2.60
CA PHE A 485 -15.52 -2.30 -2.98
C PHE A 485 -14.98 -1.28 -1.98
N VAL A 486 -14.95 -1.58 -0.68
CA VAL A 486 -14.32 -0.68 0.29
C VAL A 486 -12.83 -0.53 0.00
N VAL A 487 -12.11 -1.61 -0.31
CA VAL A 487 -10.69 -1.52 -0.70
C VAL A 487 -10.54 -0.69 -1.99
N LEU A 488 -11.43 -0.90 -2.97
CA LEU A 488 -11.43 -0.14 -4.22
C LEU A 488 -11.68 1.35 -4.00
N PHE A 489 -12.74 1.74 -3.31
CA PHE A 489 -13.02 3.15 -3.05
C PHE A 489 -11.98 3.80 -2.13
N SER A 490 -11.43 3.05 -1.17
CA SER A 490 -10.30 3.53 -0.36
C SER A 490 -9.08 3.82 -1.23
N SER A 491 -8.79 2.97 -2.22
CA SER A 491 -7.68 3.19 -3.14
C SER A 491 -7.91 4.40 -4.04
N TRP A 492 -9.12 4.56 -4.61
CA TRP A 492 -9.48 5.74 -5.40
C TRP A 492 -9.44 7.05 -4.61
N VAL A 493 -9.98 7.05 -3.38
CA VAL A 493 -9.97 8.23 -2.50
C VAL A 493 -8.54 8.67 -2.20
N LEU A 494 -7.65 7.75 -1.81
CA LEU A 494 -6.25 8.08 -1.53
C LEU A 494 -5.43 8.41 -2.79
N LEU A 495 -5.74 7.80 -3.93
CA LEU A 495 -5.09 8.14 -5.20
C LEU A 495 -5.50 9.53 -5.68
N ALA A 496 -6.79 9.86 -5.58
CA ALA A 496 -7.27 11.22 -5.87
C ALA A 496 -6.62 12.23 -4.93
N LEU A 497 -6.50 11.91 -3.64
CA LEU A 497 -5.78 12.75 -2.68
C LEU A 497 -4.31 12.93 -3.08
N LEU A 498 -3.60 11.84 -3.40
CA LEU A 498 -2.20 11.86 -3.84
C LEU A 498 -1.96 12.78 -5.02
N VAL A 499 -2.84 12.75 -6.03
CA VAL A 499 -2.69 13.50 -7.28
C VAL A 499 -3.11 14.96 -7.12
N LEU A 500 -4.15 15.23 -6.31
CA LEU A 500 -4.79 16.54 -6.24
C LEU A 500 -4.33 17.39 -5.06
N LEU A 501 -3.63 16.85 -4.05
CA LEU A 501 -3.14 17.66 -2.94
C LEU A 501 -2.09 18.69 -3.44
N PRO A 502 -2.14 19.95 -2.94
CA PRO A 502 -1.13 20.96 -3.28
C PRO A 502 0.29 20.63 -2.81
N ALA A 503 0.47 19.69 -1.88
CA ALA A 503 1.79 19.18 -1.53
C ALA A 503 1.91 17.71 -1.89
N TYR A 504 2.73 17.41 -2.89
CA TYR A 504 3.05 16.03 -3.27
C TYR A 504 4.38 15.60 -2.65
N TRP A 505 4.33 14.46 -1.96
CA TRP A 505 5.51 13.78 -1.44
C TRP A 505 5.59 12.36 -1.99
N PRO A 506 6.76 11.89 -2.46
CA PRO A 506 6.89 10.59 -3.13
C PRO A 506 6.38 9.39 -2.30
N TRP A 507 6.54 9.42 -0.97
CA TRP A 507 6.11 8.34 -0.07
C TRP A 507 4.61 8.19 0.09
N SER A 508 3.83 9.22 -0.24
CA SER A 508 2.36 9.18 -0.18
C SER A 508 1.75 8.14 -1.14
N VAL A 509 2.56 7.57 -2.05
CA VAL A 509 2.15 6.51 -2.97
C VAL A 509 2.02 5.12 -2.32
N ILE A 510 2.66 4.86 -1.18
CA ILE A 510 2.75 3.51 -0.59
C ILE A 510 1.38 2.95 -0.26
N VAL A 511 0.56 3.71 0.47
CA VAL A 511 -0.78 3.29 0.89
C VAL A 511 -1.72 3.07 -0.31
N PRO A 512 -1.92 4.03 -1.24
CA PRO A 512 -2.78 3.80 -2.38
C PRO A 512 -2.28 2.66 -3.25
N LEU A 513 -0.96 2.50 -3.45
CA LEU A 513 -0.40 1.37 -4.20
C LEU A 513 -0.78 0.02 -3.55
N ALA A 514 -0.58 -0.14 -2.24
CA ALA A 514 -0.94 -1.37 -1.52
C ALA A 514 -2.43 -1.70 -1.67
N LEU A 515 -3.31 -0.69 -1.60
CA LEU A 515 -4.75 -0.87 -1.77
C LEU A 515 -5.15 -1.16 -3.22
N VAL A 516 -4.56 -0.50 -4.21
CA VAL A 516 -4.80 -0.76 -5.64
C VAL A 516 -4.44 -2.21 -6.00
N LEU A 517 -3.31 -2.71 -5.48
CA LEU A 517 -2.90 -4.09 -5.67
C LEU A 517 -3.86 -5.09 -5.01
N CYS A 518 -4.59 -4.66 -3.97
CA CYS A 518 -5.66 -5.44 -3.37
C CYS A 518 -7.02 -5.30 -4.09
N SER A 519 -7.24 -4.23 -4.86
CA SER A 519 -8.53 -3.88 -5.46
C SER A 519 -8.69 -4.22 -6.95
N ALA A 520 -7.62 -4.45 -7.72
CA ALA A 520 -7.72 -4.61 -9.18
C ALA A 520 -8.48 -5.89 -9.61
N SER A 521 -9.69 -5.76 -10.18
CA SER A 521 -10.40 -6.83 -10.91
C SER A 521 -10.58 -6.41 -12.37
N ARG A 522 -10.45 -7.37 -13.31
CA ARG A 522 -10.88 -7.18 -14.71
C ARG A 522 -12.40 -7.09 -14.88
N ARG A 523 -13.19 -7.35 -13.83
CA ARG A 523 -14.65 -7.23 -13.84
C ARG A 523 -15.16 -5.84 -13.41
N THR A 524 -14.26 -4.94 -13.00
CA THR A 524 -14.60 -3.58 -12.52
C THR A 524 -14.08 -2.49 -13.46
N ILE A 525 -13.76 -2.85 -14.70
CA ILE A 525 -13.64 -1.97 -15.87
C ILE A 525 -14.58 -2.58 -16.91
#